data_AF-A0A2V9MTG3-F1
#
_entry.id   AF-A0A2V9MTG3-F1
#
_cell.length_a   1.000
_cell.length_b   1.000
_cell.length_c   1.000
_cell.angle_alpha   90.00
_cell.angle_beta   90.00
_cell.angle_gamma   90.00
#
_symmetry.space_group_name_H-M   'P 1'
#
loop_
_entity.id
_entity.type
_entity.pdbx_description
1 polymer ?
#
loop_
_entity_poly.entity_id
_entity_poly.type
_entity_poly.pdbx_seq_one_letter_code
_entity_poly.pdbx_strand_id
1 'polypeptide(L)' 'EVTKKVWAHIKKHKLQNPQNKREILADDKLQPIFGSKKLDMFQMTKAVNKHLK' A
#
# COMPACT_ATOMS: atom_id res chain seq x y z
N GLU A 1 -10.92 8.65 -4.79
CA GLU A 1 -11.34 7.40 -4.11
C GLU A 1 -10.40 6.18 -4.21
N VAL A 2 -9.14 6.28 -4.66
CA VAL A 2 -8.24 5.11 -4.80
C VAL A 2 -7.56 4.72 -3.47
N THR A 3 -7.04 5.70 -2.72
CA THR A 3 -6.36 5.44 -1.44
C THR A 3 -7.23 4.70 -0.44
N LYS A 4 -8.55 5.01 -0.39
CA LYS A 4 -9.52 4.28 0.45
C LYS A 4 -9.67 2.81 0.00
N LYS A 5 -9.74 2.54 -1.31
CA LYS A 5 -9.83 1.17 -1.85
C LYS A 5 -8.56 0.37 -1.55
N VAL A 6 -7.39 0.98 -1.75
CA VAL A 6 -6.10 0.40 -1.40
C VAL A 6 -6.02 0.11 0.10
N TRP A 7 -6.43 1.05 0.96
CA TRP A 7 -6.45 0.87 2.40
C TRP A 7 -7.42 -0.22 2.86
N ALA A 8 -8.59 -0.30 2.22
CA ALA A 8 -9.55 -1.38 2.45
C ALA A 8 -8.96 -2.74 2.06
N HIS A 9 -8.22 -2.82 0.94
CA HIS A 9 -7.50 -4.03 0.53
C HIS A 9 -6.43 -4.43 1.54
N ILE A 10 -5.57 -3.48 1.94
CA ILE A 10 -4.51 -3.71 2.94
C ILE A 10 -5.09 -4.26 4.24
N LYS A 11 -6.19 -3.67 4.73
CA LYS A 11 -6.87 -4.15 5.95
C LYS A 11 -7.52 -5.52 5.74
N LYS A 12 -8.23 -5.72 4.63
CA LYS A 12 -8.90 -6.98 4.31
C LYS A 12 -7.92 -8.15 4.20
N HIS A 13 -6.74 -7.89 3.63
CA HIS A 13 -5.68 -8.88 3.44
C HIS A 13 -4.64 -8.89 4.57
N LYS A 14 -4.84 -8.11 5.64
CA LYS A 14 -3.90 -7.98 6.78
C LYS A 14 -2.46 -7.72 6.34
N LEU A 15 -2.30 -6.85 5.34
CA LEU A 15 -1.01 -6.49 4.76
C LEU A 15 -0.24 -5.47 5.61
N GLN A 16 -0.79 -5.02 6.74
CA GLN A 16 -0.04 -4.22 7.70
C GLN A 16 0.95 -5.10 8.45
N ASN A 17 2.20 -4.65 8.55
CA ASN A 17 3.21 -5.36 9.30
C ASN A 17 2.83 -5.35 10.81
N PRO A 18 2.67 -6.52 11.45
CA PRO A 18 2.26 -6.60 12.85
C PRO A 18 3.31 -6.05 13.82
N GLN A 19 4.59 -6.07 13.44
CA GLN A 19 5.69 -5.51 14.24
C GLN A 19 5.83 -4.00 14.03
N ASN A 20 5.50 -3.52 12.84
CA ASN A 20 5.61 -2.11 12.48
C ASN A 20 4.37 -1.66 11.72
N LYS A 21 3.38 -1.10 12.43
CA LYS A 21 2.08 -0.68 11.84
C LYS A 21 2.19 0.40 10.75
N ARG A 22 3.37 1.01 10.59
CA ARG A 22 3.69 1.96 9.51
C ARG A 22 4.06 1.25 8.22
N GLU A 23 4.65 0.06 8.30
CA GLU A 23 4.96 -0.77 7.14
C GLU A 23 3.73 -1.51 6.61
N ILE A 24 3.59 -1.45 5.30
CA ILE A 24 2.63 -2.18 4.50
C ILE A 24 3.43 -3.15 3.63
N LEU A 25 3.07 -4.42 3.71
CA LEU A 25 3.58 -5.48 2.87
C LEU A 25 2.75 -5.49 1.58
N ALA A 26 3.34 -5.06 0.47
CA ALA A 26 2.66 -5.13 -0.80
C ALA A 26 2.50 -6.60 -1.22
N ASP A 27 1.27 -7.00 -1.51
CA ASP A 27 0.98 -8.26 -2.19
C ASP A 27 1.29 -8.14 -3.69
N ASP A 28 1.13 -9.23 -4.44
CA ASP A 28 1.38 -9.26 -5.88
C ASP A 28 0.57 -8.23 -6.69
N LYS A 29 -0.57 -7.77 -6.16
CA LYS A 29 -1.40 -6.73 -6.78
C LYS A 29 -0.91 -5.32 -6.48
N LEU A 30 -0.38 -5.12 -5.28
CA LEU A 30 0.13 -3.85 -4.81
C LEU A 30 1.60 -3.63 -5.21
N GLN A 31 2.39 -4.69 -5.42
CA GLN A 31 3.76 -4.63 -5.91
C GLN A 31 3.94 -3.82 -7.21
N PRO A 32 3.15 -4.03 -8.28
CA PRO A 32 3.29 -3.24 -9.50
C PRO A 32 2.87 -1.77 -9.33
N ILE A 33 1.98 -1.48 -8.37
CA ILE A 33 1.52 -0.11 -8.07
C ILE A 33 2.56 0.65 -7.24
N PHE A 34 3.16 -0.02 -6.25
CA PHE A 34 4.12 0.59 -5.33
C PHE A 34 5.58 0.45 -5.76
N GLY A 35 5.88 -0.50 -6.64
CA GLY A 35 7.24 -0.82 -7.08
C GLY A 35 8.12 -1.46 -6.00
N SER A 36 7.56 -1.89 -4.88
CA SER A 36 8.31 -2.49 -3.76
C SER A 36 7.45 -3.45 -2.97
N LYS A 37 8.07 -4.51 -2.40
CA LYS A 37 7.41 -5.49 -1.53
C LYS A 37 7.04 -4.94 -0.15
N LYS A 38 7.70 -3.85 0.26
CA LYS A 38 7.48 -3.17 1.54
C LYS A 38 7.44 -1.69 1.27
N LEU A 39 6.47 -1.01 1.88
CA LEU A 39 6.33 0.43 1.76
C LEU A 39 5.72 1.00 3.04
N ASP A 40 5.96 2.28 3.27
CA ASP A 40 5.31 3.04 4.34
C ASP A 40 4.05 3.76 3.81
N MET A 41 3.18 4.22 4.69
CA MET A 41 2.04 5.06 4.38
C MET A 41 2.41 6.29 3.52
N PHE A 42 3.60 6.86 3.71
CA PHE A 42 4.11 7.96 2.86
C PHE A 42 4.40 7.50 1.42
N GLN A 43 5.07 6.36 1.27
CA GLN A 43 5.36 5.74 -0.03
C GLN A 43 4.06 5.35 -0.74
N MET A 44 3.07 4.82 0.01
CA MET A 44 1.74 4.50 -0.51
C MET A 44 1.08 5.72 -1.14
N THR A 45 1.05 6.84 -0.40
CA THR A 45 0.39 8.07 -0.85
C THR A 45 1.09 8.63 -2.09
N LYS A 46 2.43 8.58 -2.14
CA LYS A 46 3.23 9.01 -3.28
C LYS A 46 2.99 8.15 -4.52
N ALA A 47 2.95 6.83 -4.37
CA ALA A 47 2.71 5.91 -5.48
C ALA A 47 1.29 6.02 -6.05
N VAL A 48 0.28 6.14 -5.18
CA VAL A 48 -1.11 6.36 -5.60
C VAL A 48 -1.23 7.68 -6.37
N ASN A 49 -0.61 8.76 -5.88
CA ASN A 49 -0.59 10.04 -6.61
C ASN A 49 0.16 9.96 -7.96
N LYS A 50 1.19 9.12 -8.09
CA LYS A 50 1.92 8.92 -9.34
C LYS A 50 1.06 8.24 -10.41
N HIS A 51 0.15 7.34 -10.02
CA HIS A 51 -0.76 6.64 -10.93
C HIS A 51 -2.10 7.36 -11.16
N LEU A 52 -2.43 8.35 -10.35
CA LEU A 52 -3.63 9.18 -10.51
C LEU A 52 -3.43 10.37 -11.48
N LYS A 53 -2.22 10.53 -12.02
CA LYS A 53 -1.85 11.63 -12.91
C LYS A 53 -1.95 11.21 -14.38
#